data_AF-A0AAU5IG30-F1
#
_entry.id   AF-A0AAU5IG30-F1
#
_cell.length_a   1.000
_cell.length_b   1.000
_cell.length_c   1.000
_cell.angle_alpha   90.00
_cell.angle_beta   90.00
_cell.angle_gamma   90.00
#
_symmetry.space_group_name_H-M   'P 1'
#
loop_
_entity.id
_entity.type
_entity.pdbx_description
1 polymer ?
#
loop_
_entity_poly.entity_id
_entity_poly.type
_entity_poly.pdbx_seq_one_letter_code
_entity_poly.pdbx_strand_id
1 'polypeptide(L)' 'MTLTPFATSRNTAGRHLADVVLGTTPAPTGSCVDRGRVDRSSDESYDPRREDELWEAAERFTACASER' A
#
# COMPACT_ATOMS: atom_id res chain seq x y z
N MET A 1 -24.82 -15.63 -8.59
CA MET A 1 -23.65 -14.95 -8.00
C MET A 1 -23.44 -13.66 -8.77
N THR A 2 -23.78 -12.52 -8.20
CA THR A 2 -23.52 -11.20 -8.76
C THR A 2 -22.05 -10.84 -8.48
N LEU A 3 -21.22 -10.77 -9.52
CA LEU A 3 -19.86 -10.26 -9.42
C LEU A 3 -19.92 -8.77 -9.05
N THR A 4 -19.23 -8.37 -7.98
CA THR A 4 -19.03 -6.96 -7.68
C THR A 4 -18.25 -6.34 -8.86
N PRO A 5 -18.78 -5.34 -9.57
CA PRO A 5 -18.18 -4.80 -10.80
C PRO A 5 -16.81 -4.13 -10.60
N PHE A 6 -16.29 -4.10 -9.37
CA PHE A 6 -15.03 -3.49 -8.96
C PHE A 6 -13.93 -4.50 -8.61
N ALA A 7 -14.17 -5.80 -8.75
CA ALA A 7 -13.16 -6.79 -8.42
C ALA A 7 -12.08 -6.83 -9.51
N THR A 8 -10.97 -6.11 -9.28
CA THR A 8 -9.74 -6.27 -10.07
C THR A 8 -9.32 -7.73 -10.05
N SER A 9 -9.21 -8.36 -11.21
CA SER A 9 -8.76 -9.75 -11.29
C SER A 9 -7.32 -9.88 -10.78
N ARG A 10 -6.93 -11.08 -10.30
CA ARG A 10 -5.55 -11.33 -9.85
C ARG A 10 -4.51 -11.01 -10.94
N ASN A 11 -4.81 -11.35 -12.20
CA ASN A 11 -3.93 -11.06 -13.33
C ASN A 11 -3.78 -9.55 -13.55
N THR A 12 -4.90 -8.82 -13.51
CA THR A 12 -4.92 -7.35 -13.63
C THR A 12 -4.16 -6.67 -12.50
N ALA A 13 -4.34 -7.13 -11.25
CA ALA A 13 -3.61 -6.62 -10.09
C ALA A 13 -2.10 -6.85 -10.23
N GLY A 14 -1.69 -8.05 -10.67
CA GLY A 14 -0.29 -8.37 -10.92
C GLY A 14 0.33 -7.48 -12.00
N ARG A 15 -0.42 -7.17 -13.06
CA ARG A 15 0.04 -6.25 -14.11
C ARG A 15 0.22 -4.83 -13.59
N HIS A 16 -0.73 -4.30 -12.80
CA HIS A 16 -0.59 -2.99 -12.17
C HIS A 16 0.65 -2.90 -11.27
N LEU A 17 0.91 -3.94 -10.48
CA LEU A 17 2.13 -4.00 -9.67
C LEU A 17 3.39 -3.98 -10.53
N ALA A 18 3.44 -4.81 -11.59
CA ALA A 18 4.58 -4.86 -12.50
C ALA A 18 4.82 -3.50 -13.19
N ASP A 19 3.76 -2.82 -13.61
CA ASP A 19 3.86 -1.50 -14.25
C ASP A 19 4.46 -0.44 -13.32
N VAL A 20 4.16 -0.47 -12.02
CA VAL A 20 4.79 0.41 -11.03
C VAL A 20 6.26 0.05 -10.81
N VAL A 21 6.57 -1.24 -10.59
CA VAL A 21 7.94 -1.70 -10.31
C VAL A 21 8.88 -1.46 -11.49
N LEU A 22 8.40 -1.64 -12.72
CA LEU A 22 9.17 -1.44 -13.95
C LEU A 22 9.23 0.03 -14.40
N GLY A 23 8.57 0.95 -13.69
CA GLY A 23 8.54 2.37 -14.01
C GLY A 23 7.65 2.74 -15.21
N THR A 24 6.82 1.81 -15.70
CA THR A 24 5.80 2.09 -16.73
C THR A 24 4.76 3.08 -16.20
N THR A 25 4.37 2.94 -14.93
CA THR A 25 3.53 3.90 -14.21
C THR A 25 4.44 4.88 -13.45
N PRO A 26 4.47 6.18 -13.80
CA PRO A 26 5.25 7.17 -13.07
C PRO A 26 4.67 7.37 -11.66
N ALA A 27 5.38 6.87 -10.65
CA ALA A 27 5.00 7.00 -9.24
C ALA A 27 6.26 7.32 -8.42
N PRO A 28 6.50 8.60 -8.07
CA PRO A 28 7.58 8.98 -7.16
C PRO A 28 7.51 8.22 -5.84
N THR A 29 8.65 8.06 -5.16
CA THR A 29 8.70 7.47 -3.81
C THR A 29 7.68 8.14 -2.89
N GLY A 30 6.92 7.33 -2.15
CA GLY A 30 5.85 7.80 -1.27
C GLY A 30 4.48 7.95 -1.95
N SER A 31 4.37 7.69 -3.26
CA SER A 31 3.06 7.72 -3.95
C SER A 31 2.19 6.53 -3.55
N CYS A 32 0.89 6.78 -3.32
CA CYS A 32 -0.12 5.74 -3.32
C CYS A 32 -0.59 5.49 -4.77
N VAL A 33 -0.79 4.23 -5.15
CA VAL A 33 -1.23 3.85 -6.50
C VAL A 33 -2.51 3.03 -6.41
N ASP A 34 -3.60 3.54 -6.99
CA ASP A 34 -4.85 2.81 -7.19
C ASP A 34 -5.01 2.41 -8.66
N ARG A 35 -5.13 1.10 -8.92
CA ARG A 35 -5.40 0.51 -10.25
C ARG A 35 -4.53 1.09 -11.37
N GLY A 36 -3.25 1.31 -11.09
CA GLY A 36 -2.26 1.83 -12.06
C GLY A 36 -2.21 3.36 -12.19
N ARG A 37 -2.90 4.09 -11.31
CA ARG A 37 -2.85 5.56 -11.24
C ARG A 37 -2.36 6.00 -9.88
N VAL A 38 -1.50 7.01 -9.85
CA VAL A 38 -1.21 7.71 -8.60
C VAL A 38 -2.48 8.35 -8.10
N ASP A 39 -2.85 8.06 -6.87
CA ASP A 39 -3.99 8.65 -6.18
C ASP A 39 -3.56 9.14 -4.79
N ARG A 40 -4.29 10.08 -4.23
CA ARG A 40 -3.99 10.61 -2.91
C ARG A 40 -4.54 9.67 -1.85
N SER A 41 -3.72 9.31 -0.87
CA SER A 41 -4.22 8.64 0.34
C SER A 41 -5.03 9.60 1.21
N SER A 42 -5.58 9.11 2.31
CA SER A 42 -6.23 9.98 3.30
C SER A 42 -5.22 10.94 3.93
N ASP A 43 -5.69 12.09 4.46
CA ASP A 43 -4.82 13.08 5.10
C ASP A 43 -4.08 12.50 6.31
N GLU A 44 -4.70 11.57 7.03
CA GLU A 44 -4.08 10.89 8.17
C GLU A 44 -2.89 10.02 7.78
N SER A 45 -2.81 9.57 6.53
CA SER A 45 -1.66 8.80 6.01
C SER A 45 -0.41 9.66 5.88
N TYR A 46 -0.56 10.99 5.96
CA TYR A 46 0.54 11.96 5.85
C TYR A 46 0.82 12.65 7.19
N ASP A 47 0.22 12.21 8.31
CA ASP A 47 0.53 12.72 9.64
C ASP A 47 1.80 12.04 10.19
N PRO A 48 2.95 12.74 10.25
CA PRO A 48 4.22 12.13 10.64
C PRO A 48 4.20 11.63 12.09
N ARG A 49 3.45 12.28 12.98
CA ARG A 49 3.35 11.83 14.38
C ARG A 49 2.66 10.48 14.47
N ARG A 50 1.64 10.25 13.64
CA ARG A 50 0.95 8.95 13.60
C ARG A 50 1.83 7.87 12.98
N GLU A 51 2.67 8.22 12.01
CA GLU A 51 3.64 7.30 11.43
C GLU A 51 4.66 6.84 12.48
N ASP A 52 5.21 7.77 13.26
CA ASP A 52 6.14 7.46 14.35
C ASP A 52 5.49 6.57 15.44
N GLU A 53 4.28 6.94 15.90
CA GLU A 53 3.52 6.15 16.88
C GLU A 53 3.23 4.73 16.39
N LEU A 54 2.89 4.58 15.10
CA LEU A 54 2.65 3.28 14.47
C LEU A 54 3.92 2.45 14.41
N TRP A 55 5.05 3.06 14.05
CA TRP A 55 6.33 2.38 13.95
C TRP A 55 6.77 1.83 15.32
N GLU A 56 6.73 2.65 16.37
CA GLU A 56 7.06 2.21 17.73
C GLU A 56 6.18 1.04 18.18
N ALA A 57 4.87 1.09 17.88
CA ALA A 57 3.96 0.01 18.22
C ALA A 57 4.30 -1.29 17.47
N ALA A 58 4.61 -1.19 16.17
CA ALA A 58 5.00 -2.34 15.36
C ALA A 58 6.29 -2.99 15.88
N GLU A 59 7.29 -2.20 16.26
CA GLU A 59 8.54 -2.71 16.87
C GLU A 59 8.26 -3.47 18.17
N ARG A 60 7.45 -2.90 19.07
CA ARG A 60 7.09 -3.58 20.34
C ARG A 60 6.39 -4.92 20.10
N PHE A 61 5.46 -4.98 19.14
CA PHE A 61 4.72 -6.21 18.87
C PHE A 61 5.56 -7.28 18.18
N THR A 62 6.45 -6.88 17.27
CA THR A 62 7.28 -7.81 16.50
C THR A 62 8.50 -8.30 17.27
N ALA A 63 9.08 -7.49 18.16
CA ALA A 63 10.13 -7.92 19.08
C ALA A 63 9.67 -9.07 19.98
N CYS A 64 8.44 -8.98 20.51
CA CYS A 64 7.84 -10.02 21.35
C CYS A 64 7.46 -11.29 20.55
N ALA A 65 7.26 -11.17 19.23
CA ALA A 65 7.02 -12.32 18.35
C ALA A 65 8.30 -13.11 18.01
N SER A 66 9.48 -12.48 18.13
CA SER A 66 10.78 -13.13 17.90
C SER A 66 11.29 -13.92 19.11
N GLU A 67 10.64 -13.78 20.28
CA GLU A 67 10.98 -14.49 21.53
C GLU A 67 10.15 -15.77 21.74
N ARG A 68 9.37 -16.20 20.73
CA ARG A 68 8.62 -17.47 20.69
C ARG A 68 9.19 -18.41 19.64
#